data_AF-A0A378U4F4-F1
#
_entry.id   AF-A0A378U4F4-F1
#
_cell.length_a   1.000
_cell.length_b   1.000
_cell.length_c   1.000
_cell.angle_alpha   90.00
_cell.angle_beta   90.00
_cell.angle_gamma   90.00
#
_symmetry.space_group_name_H-M   'P 1'
#
loop_
_entity.id
_entity.type
_entity.pdbx_description
1 polymer ?
#
loop_
_entity_poly.entity_id
_entity_poly.type
_entity_poly.pdbx_seq_one_letter_code
_entity_poly.pdbx_strand_id
1 'polypeptide(L)' 'MNDTTRTMDKETYIKTALETIKAKNLQVPFELAQGSVITNLDQYLNSLKSSYLQAKDPRIEQLFFDKIEHLLKL' A
#
# COMPACT_ATOMS: atom_id res chain seq x y z
N MET A 1 -1.37 -11.67 -29.20
CA MET A 1 -0.55 -11.95 -27.99
C MET A 1 -0.55 -10.70 -27.14
N ASN A 2 -0.87 -10.92 -25.88
CA ASN A 2 -1.22 -9.99 -24.80
C ASN A 2 -0.27 -8.81 -24.60
N ASP A 3 -0.81 -7.60 -24.39
CA ASP A 3 -0.19 -6.59 -23.51
C ASP A 3 -1.16 -5.44 -23.17
N THR A 4 -2.28 -5.74 -22.50
CA THR A 4 -3.19 -4.70 -21.95
C THR A 4 -2.92 -4.43 -20.46
N THR A 5 -1.79 -4.90 -19.93
CA THR A 5 -1.44 -4.82 -18.51
C THR A 5 -0.47 -3.68 -18.22
N ARG A 6 -0.49 -2.60 -19.01
CA ARG A 6 0.24 -1.37 -18.69
C ARG A 6 -0.70 -0.33 -18.13
N THR A 7 -0.44 -0.04 -16.86
CA THR A 7 -0.82 1.15 -16.09
C THR A 7 -2.31 1.31 -15.81
N MET A 8 -2.82 0.58 -14.81
CA MET A 8 -3.78 1.26 -13.94
C MET A 8 -3.13 2.55 -13.47
N ASP A 9 -3.87 3.65 -13.57
CA ASP A 9 -3.44 4.93 -13.04
C ASP A 9 -3.01 4.77 -11.57
N LYS A 10 -1.93 5.45 -11.18
CA LYS A 10 -1.28 5.28 -9.88
C LYS A 10 -2.25 5.55 -8.73
N GLU A 11 -3.17 6.50 -8.91
CA GLU A 11 -4.22 6.83 -7.96
C GLU A 11 -5.30 5.76 -7.89
N THR A 12 -5.66 5.18 -9.04
CA THR A 12 -6.61 4.06 -9.09
C THR A 12 -6.03 2.82 -8.40
N TYR A 13 -4.79 2.44 -8.70
CA TYR A 13 -4.13 1.29 -8.07
C TYR A 13 -4.10 1.41 -6.54
N ILE A 14 -3.60 2.54 -6.01
CA ILE A 14 -3.48 2.70 -4.56
C ILE A 14 -4.86 2.69 -3.90
N LYS A 15 -5.87 3.30 -4.52
CA LYS A 15 -7.23 3.30 -3.96
C LYS A 15 -7.78 1.89 -3.84
N THR A 16 -7.71 1.09 -4.91
CA THR A 16 -8.18 -0.30 -4.91
C THR A 16 -7.40 -1.19 -3.93
N ALA A 17 -6.08 -1.01 -3.85
CA ALA A 17 -5.25 -1.75 -2.92
C ALA A 17 -5.64 -1.46 -1.46
N LEU A 18 -5.83 -0.18 -1.11
CA LEU A 18 -6.21 0.21 0.25
C LEU A 18 -7.62 -0.26 0.64
N GLU A 19 -8.58 -0.22 -0.29
CA GLU A 19 -9.92 -0.78 -0.06
C GLU A 19 -9.85 -2.30 0.19
N THR A 20 -9.01 -3.01 -0.56
CA THR A 20 -8.79 -4.45 -0.37
C THR A 20 -8.15 -4.75 0.98
N ILE A 21 -7.16 -3.96 1.41
CA ILE A 21 -6.51 -4.13 2.72
C ILE A 21 -7.50 -3.87 3.86
N LYS A 22 -8.35 -2.83 3.75
CA LYS A 22 -9.39 -2.56 4.76
C LYS A 22 -10.40 -3.70 4.86
N ALA A 23 -10.79 -4.29 3.74
CA ALA A 23 -11.72 -5.41 3.72
C ALA A 23 -11.20 -6.67 4.44
N LYS A 24 -9.88 -6.81 4.63
CA LYS A 24 -9.28 -7.92 5.39
C LYS A 24 -9.54 -7.85 6.90
N ASN A 25 -10.02 -6.71 7.42
CA ASN A 25 -10.26 -6.53 8.86
C ASN A 25 -9.06 -6.93 9.74
N LEU A 26 -7.85 -6.52 9.35
CA LEU A 26 -6.61 -6.83 10.07
C LEU A 26 -6.73 -6.37 11.54
N GLN A 27 -6.39 -7.26 12.49
CA GLN A 27 -6.39 -6.92 13.90
C GLN A 27 -5.17 -6.04 14.23
N VAL A 28 -5.43 -4.88 14.83
CA VAL A 28 -4.40 -3.98 15.37
C VAL A 28 -4.30 -4.14 16.90
N PRO A 29 -3.10 -4.03 17.50
CA PRO A 29 -1.83 -3.75 16.85
C PRO A 29 -1.20 -4.99 16.20
N PHE A 30 -0.48 -4.79 15.10
CA PHE A 30 0.35 -5.84 14.48
C PHE A 30 1.71 -5.31 14.06
N GLU A 31 2.71 -6.18 14.02
CA GLU A 31 4.05 -5.84 13.56
C GLU A 31 4.17 -6.12 12.05
N LEU A 32 4.38 -5.07 11.25
CA LEU A 32 4.52 -5.19 9.80
C LEU A 32 5.94 -5.59 9.39
N ALA A 33 6.92 -5.11 10.14
CA ALA A 33 8.33 -5.41 10.01
C ALA A 33 8.98 -5.18 11.38
N GLN A 34 10.19 -5.71 11.59
CA GLN A 34 10.89 -5.57 12.87
C GLN A 34 10.95 -4.09 13.32
N GLY A 35 10.33 -3.77 14.45
CA GLY A 35 10.27 -2.41 15.00
C GLY A 35 9.20 -1.49 14.37
N SER A 36 8.33 -2.01 13.50
CA SER A 36 7.25 -1.28 12.83
C SER A 36 5.89 -1.83 13.27
N VAL A 37 5.40 -1.33 14.40
CA VAL A 37 4.09 -1.69 14.95
C VAL A 37 3.00 -0.75 14.41
N ILE A 38 2.01 -1.32 13.74
CA ILE A 38 0.82 -0.61 13.26
C ILE A 38 -0.26 -0.69 14.33
N THR A 39 -0.58 0.44 14.96
CA THR A 39 -1.64 0.54 15.99
C THR A 39 -2.95 1.11 15.44
N ASN A 40 -2.89 1.86 14.34
CA ASN A 40 -4.04 2.43 13.65
C ASN A 40 -3.89 2.20 12.15
N LEU A 41 -4.66 1.25 11.61
CA LEU A 41 -4.59 0.85 10.21
C LEU A 41 -4.99 2.00 9.29
N ASP A 42 -6.10 2.69 9.54
CA ASP A 42 -6.59 3.78 8.69
C ASP A 42 -5.58 4.93 8.56
N GLN A 43 -4.99 5.34 9.68
CA GLN A 43 -3.96 6.38 9.68
C GLN A 43 -2.72 5.96 8.89
N TYR A 44 -2.31 4.70 9.04
CA TYR A 44 -1.17 4.15 8.31
C TYR A 44 -1.44 4.06 6.81
N LEU A 45 -2.61 3.55 6.40
CA LEU A 45 -3.01 3.46 5.00
C LEU A 45 -3.14 4.83 4.33
N ASN A 46 -3.67 5.84 5.04
CA ASN A 46 -3.70 7.21 4.53
C ASN A 46 -2.29 7.78 4.33
N SER A 47 -1.38 7.51 5.27
CA SER A 47 0.02 7.95 5.16
C SER A 47 0.73 7.26 3.98
N LEU A 48 0.49 5.97 3.79
CA LEU A 48 0.98 5.21 2.62
C LEU A 48 0.43 5.78 1.31
N LYS A 49 -0.87 6.09 1.25
CA LYS A 49 -1.50 6.70 0.07
C LYS A 49 -0.79 7.98 -0.33
N SER A 50 -0.70 8.93 0.60
CA SER A 50 -0.09 10.23 0.34
C SER A 50 1.37 10.10 -0.06
N SER A 51 2.13 9.24 0.63
CA SER A 51 3.56 9.08 0.34
C SER A 51 3.81 8.40 -1.01
N TYR A 52 3.01 7.39 -1.36
CA TYR A 52 3.08 6.74 -2.67
C TYR A 52 2.77 7.73 -3.79
N LEU A 53 1.67 8.49 -3.69
CA LEU A 53 1.27 9.46 -4.72
C LEU A 53 2.28 10.61 -4.89
N GLN A 54 2.88 11.07 -3.79
CA GLN A 54 3.84 12.17 -3.80
C GLN A 54 5.28 11.75 -4.13
N ALA A 55 5.59 10.45 -4.11
CA ALA A 55 6.91 9.95 -4.43
C ALA A 55 7.31 10.34 -5.86
N LYS A 56 8.39 11.13 -5.96
CA LYS A 56 9.02 11.54 -7.23
C LYS A 56 10.22 10.67 -7.60
N ASP A 57 10.89 10.10 -6.59
CA ASP A 57 12.01 9.17 -6.78
C ASP A 57 11.45 7.75 -7.00
N PRO A 58 11.77 7.08 -8.13
CA PRO A 58 11.27 5.74 -8.43
C PRO A 58 11.60 4.70 -7.36
N ARG A 59 12.72 4.85 -6.64
CA ARG A 59 13.11 3.92 -5.57
C ARG A 59 12.22 4.08 -4.34
N ILE A 60 11.80 5.30 -4.06
CA ILE A 60 10.88 5.61 -2.98
C ILE A 60 9.46 5.16 -3.33
N GLU A 61 9.06 5.35 -4.59
CA GLU A 61 7.79 4.80 -5.10
C GLU A 61 7.76 3.27 -4.96
N GLN A 62 8.82 2.58 -5.38
CA GLN A 62 8.95 1.13 -5.24
C GLN A 62 8.89 0.70 -3.77
N LEU A 63 9.55 1.41 -2.86
CA LEU A 63 9.49 1.13 -1.42
C LEU A 63 8.05 1.16 -0.88
N PHE A 64 7.25 2.15 -1.29
CA PHE A 64 5.86 2.23 -0.88
C PHE A 64 5.00 1.15 -1.56
N PHE A 65 5.22 0.89 -2.84
CA PHE A 65 4.59 -0.22 -3.57
C PHE A 65 4.82 -1.56 -2.85
N ASP A 66 6.06 -1.87 -2.49
CA ASP A 66 6.41 -3.12 -1.81
C ASP A 66 5.70 -3.26 -0.45
N LYS A 67 5.54 -2.15 0.30
CA LYS A 67 4.79 -2.12 1.55
C LYS A 67 3.31 -2.41 1.34
N ILE A 68 2.70 -1.85 0.28
CA ILE A 68 1.29 -2.07 -0.06
C ILE A 68 1.09 -3.54 -0.47
N GLU A 69 1.96 -4.09 -1.31
CA GLU A 69 1.93 -5.49 -1.72
C GLU A 69 2.12 -6.45 -0.55
N HIS A 70 2.95 -6.10 0.43
CA HIS A 70 3.08 -6.89 1.65
C HIS A 70 1.74 -6.91 2.43
N LEU A 71 1.11 -5.76 2.65
CA LEU A 71 -0.19 -5.68 3.34
C LEU A 71 -1.30 -6.43 2.61
N LEU A 72 -1.27 -6.47 1.27
CA LEU A 72 -2.22 -7.25 0.48
C LEU A 72 -2.08 -8.77 0.68
N LYS A 73 -0.90 -9.24 1.11
CA LYS A 73 -0.60 -10.66 1.34
C LYS A 73 -0.80 -11.13 2.78
N LEU A 74 -0.92 -10.21 3.74
CA LEU A 74 -1.33 -10.52 5.12
C LEU A 74 -2.76 -11.07 5.14
#